data_AF-A0A928SV98-F1
#
_entry.id   AF-A0A928SV98-F1
#
_cell.length_a   1.000
_cell.length_b   1.000
_cell.length_c   1.000
_cell.angle_alpha   90.00
_cell.angle_beta   90.00
_cell.angle_gamma   90.00
#
_symmetry.space_group_name_H-M   'P 1'
#
loop_
_entity.id
_entity.type
_entity.pdbx_description
1 polymer ?
#
loop_
_entity_poly.entity_id
_entity_poly.type
_entity_poly.pdbx_seq_one_letter_code
_entity_poly.pdbx_strand_id
1 'polypeptide(L)'
;MSGESEPVEDPRTEIAGLYKTAKLEVRNRPAANLSSPPPWLDVPPALEVYRARGHRRLDPKTYEGKCRSCRWGAKMAVEMIIDQWKPTNVKWRAETPCYGPKSCSLYRAGATRKVPGRKGMSWQEEDWVDEEATRHRADDD
;
A
#
# COMPACT_ATOMS: atom_id res chain seq x y z
N MET A 1 4.62 -23.85 10.47
CA MET A 1 5.96 -23.23 10.30
C MET A 1 6.34 -22.59 11.63
N SER A 2 7.60 -22.60 12.02
CA SER A 2 8.14 -21.88 13.19
C SER A 2 9.34 -21.03 12.79
N GLY A 3 9.67 -20.01 13.59
CA GLY A 3 10.81 -19.13 13.38
C GLY A 3 10.97 -18.12 14.53
N GLU A 4 12.10 -17.41 14.54
CA GLU A 4 12.39 -16.32 15.47
C GLU A 4 12.35 -15.00 14.71
N SER A 5 11.69 -13.97 15.27
CA SER A 5 11.47 -12.70 14.59
C SER A 5 11.86 -11.51 15.45
N GLU A 6 12.42 -10.49 14.80
CA GLU A 6 12.75 -9.20 15.41
C GLU A 6 11.64 -8.19 15.09
N PRO A 7 11.13 -7.45 16.09
CA PRO A 7 10.12 -6.42 15.86
C PRO A 7 10.70 -5.25 15.06
N VAL A 8 9.83 -4.53 14.36
CA VAL A 8 10.18 -3.22 13.82
C VAL A 8 10.46 -2.23 14.96
N GLU A 9 11.49 -1.39 14.79
CA GLU A 9 11.91 -0.40 15.79
C GLU A 9 10.85 0.69 16.03
N ASP A 10 10.31 1.29 14.95
CA ASP A 10 9.20 2.25 15.02
C ASP A 10 8.00 1.74 14.19
N PRO A 11 6.92 1.24 14.83
CA PRO A 11 5.72 0.77 14.13
C PRO A 11 5.00 1.83 13.29
N ARG A 12 5.40 3.10 13.37
CA ARG A 12 4.84 4.18 12.54
C ARG A 12 5.51 4.25 11.17
N THR A 13 6.75 3.79 11.05
CA THR A 13 7.55 3.89 9.82
C THR A 13 7.41 2.66 8.92
N GLU A 14 6.82 1.58 9.42
CA GLU A 14 6.64 0.33 8.68
C GLU A 14 5.31 -0.31 9.06
N ILE A 15 4.65 -0.95 8.09
CA ILE A 15 3.36 -1.63 8.27
C ILE A 15 3.57 -3.07 8.75
N ALA A 16 4.69 -3.69 8.37
CA ALA A 16 5.09 -4.97 8.93
C ALA A 16 5.36 -4.85 10.43
N GLY A 17 4.89 -5.80 11.23
CA GLY A 17 5.18 -5.84 12.66
C GLY A 17 6.59 -6.37 12.98
N LEU A 18 7.22 -7.04 12.02
CA LEU A 18 8.48 -7.76 12.19
C LEU A 18 9.43 -7.37 11.06
N TYR A 19 10.64 -6.96 11.40
CA TYR A 19 11.66 -6.52 10.45
C TYR A 19 12.38 -7.71 9.80
N LYS A 20 12.69 -8.73 10.60
CA LYS A 20 13.48 -9.89 10.19
C LYS A 20 12.94 -11.14 10.84
N THR A 21 12.94 -12.24 10.09
CA THR A 21 12.63 -13.57 10.62
C THR A 21 13.72 -14.55 10.21
N ALA A 22 14.21 -15.35 11.16
CA ALA A 22 15.25 -16.34 10.98
C ALA A 22 14.81 -17.71 11.54
N LYS A 23 15.67 -18.73 11.34
CA LYS A 23 15.46 -20.10 11.83
C LYS A 23 14.11 -20.69 11.41
N LEU A 24 13.73 -20.42 10.15
CA LEU A 24 12.47 -20.88 9.60
C LEU A 24 12.46 -22.41 9.45
N GLU A 25 11.49 -23.05 10.09
CA GLU A 25 11.29 -24.50 10.03
C GLU A 25 9.91 -24.83 9.46
N VAL A 26 9.91 -25.65 8.40
CA VAL A 26 8.69 -26.10 7.73
C VAL A 26 8.17 -27.37 8.41
N ARG A 27 7.20 -27.21 9.32
CA ARG A 27 6.60 -28.33 10.06
C ARG A 27 5.65 -29.22 9.25
N ASN A 28 4.97 -28.64 8.26
CA ASN A 28 4.02 -29.34 7.40
C ASN A 28 3.87 -28.56 6.09
N ARG A 29 3.79 -29.24 4.96
CA ARG A 29 3.50 -28.67 3.65
C ARG A 29 2.23 -29.35 3.12
N PRO A 30 1.09 -28.64 3.04
CA PRO A 30 -0.12 -29.22 2.45
C PRO A 30 0.12 -29.54 0.97
N ALA A 31 -0.62 -30.52 0.44
CA ALA A 31 -0.61 -30.83 -0.98
C ALA A 31 -0.99 -29.59 -1.79
N ALA A 32 -0.32 -29.37 -2.93
CA ALA A 32 -0.60 -28.24 -3.79
C ALA A 32 -2.03 -28.32 -4.34
N ASN A 33 -2.81 -27.25 -4.19
CA ASN A 33 -4.06 -27.10 -4.91
C ASN A 33 -3.75 -26.91 -6.40
N LEU A 34 -4.36 -27.73 -7.26
CA LEU A 34 -4.12 -27.74 -8.71
C LEU A 34 -4.87 -26.64 -9.47
N SER A 35 -5.73 -25.87 -8.82
CA SER A 35 -6.46 -24.77 -9.46
C SER A 35 -5.59 -23.51 -9.52
N SER A 36 -5.41 -22.95 -10.72
CA SER A 36 -4.76 -21.65 -10.88
C SER A 36 -5.50 -20.58 -10.05
N PRO A 37 -4.81 -19.83 -9.17
CA PRO A 37 -5.43 -18.73 -8.46
C PRO A 37 -5.90 -17.66 -9.45
N PRO A 38 -6.91 -16.86 -9.10
CA PRO A 38 -7.30 -15.75 -9.95
C PRO A 38 -6.13 -14.75 -10.14
N PRO A 39 -6.08 -14.00 -11.26
CA PRO A 39 -4.92 -13.19 -11.63
C PRO A 39 -4.47 -12.15 -10.59
N TRP A 40 -5.40 -11.67 -9.75
CA TRP A 40 -5.08 -10.72 -8.68
C TRP A 40 -4.49 -11.35 -7.42
N LEU A 41 -4.51 -12.68 -7.28
CA LEU A 41 -3.83 -13.43 -6.23
C LEU A 41 -2.50 -14.04 -6.70
N ASP A 42 -2.09 -13.71 -7.92
CA ASP A 42 -0.80 -14.09 -8.47
C ASP A 42 0.36 -13.33 -7.80
N VAL A 43 1.59 -13.75 -8.09
CA VAL A 43 2.82 -13.16 -7.55
C VAL A 43 2.86 -11.64 -7.82
N PRO A 44 3.07 -10.80 -6.79
CA PRO A 44 3.34 -9.38 -6.96
C PRO A 44 4.44 -9.11 -8.00
N PRO A 45 4.25 -8.14 -8.93
CA PRO A 45 5.28 -7.78 -9.88
C PRO A 45 6.43 -7.02 -9.19
N ALA A 46 7.47 -6.67 -9.95
CA ALA A 46 8.55 -5.82 -9.47
C ALA A 46 8.07 -4.40 -9.08
N LEU A 47 8.80 -3.73 -8.19
CA LEU A 47 8.46 -2.39 -7.67
C LEU A 47 8.35 -1.33 -8.78
N GLU A 48 9.13 -1.49 -9.85
CA GLU A 48 9.13 -0.63 -11.03
C GLU A 48 7.76 -0.64 -11.72
N VAL A 49 7.05 -1.78 -11.70
CA VAL A 49 5.70 -1.89 -12.26
C VAL A 49 4.71 -1.09 -11.41
N TYR A 50 4.81 -1.16 -10.08
CA TYR A 50 3.98 -0.34 -9.19
C TYR A 50 4.23 1.16 -9.38
N ARG A 51 5.51 1.57 -9.48
CA ARG A 51 5.88 2.96 -9.75
C ARG A 51 5.37 3.43 -11.11
N ALA A 52 5.58 2.62 -12.15
CA ALA A 52 5.14 2.93 -13.51
C ALA A 52 3.62 3.04 -13.59
N ARG A 53 2.86 2.25 -12.83
CA ARG A 53 1.39 2.37 -12.77
C ARG A 53 0.94 3.62 -11.99
N GLY A 54 1.76 4.20 -11.11
CA GLY A 54 1.34 5.29 -10.23
C GLY A 54 0.42 4.79 -9.12
N HIS A 55 -0.21 5.65 -8.33
CA HIS A 55 -1.06 5.24 -7.20
C HIS A 55 -2.43 5.92 -7.27
N ARG A 56 -3.47 5.26 -6.74
CA ARG A 56 -4.79 5.85 -6.47
C ARG A 56 -5.23 5.50 -5.06
N ARG A 57 -5.92 6.40 -4.36
CA ARG A 57 -6.38 6.19 -2.98
C ARG A 57 -7.39 5.06 -2.91
N LEU A 58 -7.10 4.03 -2.14
CA LEU A 58 -8.04 2.97 -1.83
C LEU A 58 -8.68 3.23 -0.46
N ASP A 59 -10.00 3.07 -0.36
CA ASP A 59 -10.70 3.11 0.91
C ASP A 59 -10.12 2.04 1.87
N PRO A 60 -9.71 2.43 3.10
CA PRO A 60 -9.09 1.49 4.03
C PRO A 60 -9.97 0.29 4.41
N LYS A 61 -11.30 0.46 4.45
CA LYS A 61 -12.23 -0.66 4.75
C LYS A 61 -12.29 -1.63 3.58
N THR A 62 -12.32 -1.12 2.35
CA THR A 62 -12.19 -1.94 1.14
C THR A 62 -10.86 -2.69 1.12
N TYR A 63 -9.75 -2.04 1.49
CA TYR A 63 -8.46 -2.72 1.59
C TYR A 63 -8.51 -3.91 2.56
N GLU A 64 -8.90 -3.67 3.81
CA GLU A 64 -8.93 -4.71 4.84
C GLU A 64 -9.91 -5.84 4.51
N GLY A 65 -11.08 -5.51 3.93
CA GLY A 65 -12.12 -6.49 3.63
C GLY A 65 -11.94 -7.27 2.32
N LYS A 66 -11.33 -6.68 1.29
CA LYS A 66 -11.35 -7.24 -0.08
C LYS A 66 -10.01 -7.24 -0.79
N CYS A 67 -9.11 -6.31 -0.49
CA CYS A 67 -7.88 -6.14 -1.29
C CYS A 67 -6.60 -6.55 -0.55
N ARG A 68 -6.67 -6.98 0.71
CA ARG A 68 -5.48 -7.34 1.51
C ARG A 68 -4.59 -8.41 0.87
N SER A 69 -5.19 -9.38 0.15
CA SER A 69 -4.47 -10.43 -0.58
C SER A 69 -4.27 -10.11 -2.07
N CYS A 70 -4.80 -8.99 -2.55
CA CYS A 70 -4.69 -8.59 -3.95
C CYS A 70 -3.27 -8.08 -4.22
N ARG A 71 -2.61 -8.57 -5.27
CA ARG A 71 -1.29 -8.10 -5.70
C ARG A 71 -1.24 -6.58 -5.92
N TRP A 72 -2.35 -5.95 -6.22
CA TRP A 72 -2.42 -4.52 -6.49
C TRP A 72 -2.84 -3.65 -5.31
N GLY A 73 -3.40 -4.25 -4.24
CA GLY A 73 -3.75 -3.51 -3.04
C GLY A 73 -2.55 -3.48 -2.09
N ALA A 74 -2.11 -2.31 -1.69
CA ALA A 74 -1.03 -2.18 -0.71
C ALA A 74 -1.47 -1.37 0.50
N LYS A 75 -0.70 -1.51 1.59
CA LYS A 75 -0.75 -0.66 2.77
C LYS A 75 0.67 -0.27 3.09
N MET A 76 0.93 1.02 3.23
CA MET A 76 2.28 1.56 3.41
C MET A 76 2.30 2.73 4.38
N ALA A 77 3.40 2.88 5.10
CA ALA A 77 3.68 4.08 5.87
C ALA A 77 4.19 5.16 4.90
N VAL A 78 3.49 6.30 4.87
CA VAL A 78 3.83 7.45 4.03
C VAL A 78 4.38 8.55 4.91
N GLU A 79 5.56 9.04 4.55
CA GLU A 79 6.19 10.19 5.16
C GLU A 79 5.54 11.49 4.66
N MET A 80 5.20 12.38 5.58
CA MET A 80 4.66 13.71 5.31
C MET A 80 5.62 14.75 5.86
N ILE A 81 6.21 15.55 4.98
CA ILE A 81 7.01 16.72 5.35
C ILE A 81 6.04 17.83 5.80
N ILE A 82 6.08 18.17 7.10
CA ILE A 82 5.14 19.15 7.70
C ILE A 82 5.58 20.59 7.43
N ASP A 83 6.89 20.81 7.31
CA ASP A 83 7.47 22.10 7.01
C ASP A 83 8.49 21.95 5.88
N GLN A 84 8.14 22.38 4.67
CA GLN A 84 9.04 22.32 3.52
C GLN A 84 10.32 23.15 3.73
N TRP A 85 10.30 24.12 4.65
CA TRP A 85 11.49 24.90 5.03
C TRP A 85 12.37 24.21 6.08
N LYS A 86 11.87 23.12 6.68
CA LYS A 86 12.60 22.26 7.61
C LYS A 86 12.22 20.80 7.33
N PRO A 87 12.76 20.19 6.25
CA PRO A 87 12.26 18.92 5.71
C PRO A 87 12.42 17.73 6.66
N THR A 88 13.28 17.85 7.67
CA THR A 88 13.42 16.84 8.74
C THR A 88 12.24 16.79 9.70
N ASN A 89 11.33 17.78 9.65
CA ASN A 89 10.09 17.77 10.42
C ASN A 89 9.02 16.95 9.69
N VAL A 90 9.02 15.65 9.95
CA VAL A 90 8.15 14.68 9.28
C VAL A 90 7.12 14.08 10.22
N LYS A 91 6.00 13.65 9.67
CA LYS A 91 5.04 12.75 10.33
C LYS A 91 4.74 11.58 9.42
N TRP A 92 4.32 10.48 10.03
CA TRP A 92 3.94 9.27 9.31
C TRP A 92 2.44 9.08 9.33
N ARG A 93 1.89 8.55 8.25
CA ARG A 93 0.53 8.00 8.24
C ARG A 93 0.50 6.68 7.47
N ALA A 94 -0.39 5.79 7.87
CA ALA A 94 -0.68 4.60 7.07
C ALA A 94 -1.63 4.98 5.93
N GLU A 95 -1.26 4.66 4.70
CA GLU A 95 -2.10 4.80 3.52
C GLU A 95 -2.36 3.45 2.86
N THR A 96 -3.48 3.35 2.18
CA THR A 96 -3.84 2.22 1.33
C THR A 96 -3.93 2.69 -0.11
N PRO A 97 -2.91 2.47 -0.95
CA PRO A 97 -3.01 2.70 -2.39
C PRO A 97 -3.48 1.45 -3.16
N CYS A 98 -4.13 1.69 -4.29
CA CYS A 98 -4.42 0.66 -5.27
C CYS A 98 -3.63 0.91 -6.56
N TYR A 99 -2.98 -0.14 -7.05
CA TYR A 99 -2.21 -0.14 -8.29
C TYR A 99 -2.93 -0.84 -9.43
N GLY A 100 -4.13 -1.36 -9.21
CA GLY A 100 -4.82 -2.20 -10.17
C GLY A 100 -5.50 -1.43 -11.31
N PRO A 101 -6.19 -2.13 -12.21
CA PRO A 101 -6.89 -1.56 -13.35
C PRO A 101 -7.95 -0.53 -12.93
N LYS A 102 -8.16 0.51 -13.76
CA LYS A 102 -9.16 1.53 -13.48
C LYS A 102 -10.57 0.94 -13.42
N SER A 103 -10.86 -0.07 -14.22
CA SER A 103 -12.13 -0.81 -14.31
C SER A 103 -12.42 -1.73 -13.11
N CYS A 104 -11.48 -1.87 -12.15
CA CYS A 104 -11.63 -2.78 -11.03
C CYS A 104 -12.93 -2.53 -10.24
N SER A 105 -13.87 -3.48 -10.30
CA SER A 105 -15.19 -3.39 -9.66
C SER A 105 -15.16 -3.34 -8.13
N LEU A 106 -14.05 -3.76 -7.52
CA LEU A 106 -13.84 -3.72 -6.08
C LEU A 106 -13.27 -2.37 -5.61
N TYR A 107 -12.75 -1.54 -6.53
CA TYR A 107 -12.14 -0.28 -6.17
C TYR A 107 -13.17 0.70 -5.61
N ARG A 108 -12.79 1.35 -4.51
CA ARG A 108 -13.50 2.48 -3.94
C ARG A 108 -12.47 3.51 -3.53
N ALA A 109 -12.62 4.75 -3.99
CA ALA A 109 -11.73 5.83 -3.63
C ALA A 109 -11.73 6.04 -2.11
N GLY A 110 -10.54 6.16 -1.54
CA GLY A 110 -10.35 6.59 -0.15
C GLY A 110 -10.66 8.07 0.03
N ALA A 111 -10.71 8.52 1.29
CA ALA A 111 -10.84 9.95 1.58
C ALA A 111 -9.66 10.75 1.03
N THR A 112 -9.92 11.99 0.59
CA THR A 112 -8.89 12.94 0.17
C THR A 112 -7.87 13.19 1.28
N ARG A 113 -6.60 13.27 0.90
CA ARG A 113 -5.50 13.38 1.86
C ARG A 113 -5.47 14.78 2.47
N LYS A 114 -5.42 14.87 3.79
CA LYS A 114 -5.13 16.13 4.49
C LYS A 114 -3.67 16.13 4.92
N VAL A 115 -2.90 17.10 4.44
CA VAL A 115 -1.48 17.28 4.75
C VAL A 115 -1.35 18.46 5.72
N PRO A 116 -0.93 18.21 6.97
CA PRO A 116 -0.67 19.29 7.91
C PRO A 116 0.58 20.06 7.48
N GLY A 117 0.51 21.38 7.64
CA GLY A 117 1.56 22.33 7.31
C GLY A 117 2.02 23.14 8.52
N ARG A 118 3.02 23.99 8.28
CA ARG A 118 3.60 24.90 9.29
C ARG A 118 2.52 25.77 9.96
N LYS A 119 2.65 25.98 11.28
CA LYS A 119 1.75 26.83 12.10
C LYS A 119 0.25 26.45 12.04
N GLY A 120 -0.06 25.17 11.87
CA GLY A 120 -1.45 24.69 11.89
C GLY A 120 -2.20 24.85 10.57
N MET A 121 -1.50 25.26 9.50
CA MET A 121 -2.04 25.17 8.14
C MET A 121 -2.39 23.72 7.80
N SER A 122 -3.37 23.52 6.93
CA SER A 122 -3.66 22.20 6.35
C SER A 122 -4.02 22.36 4.90
N TRP A 123 -3.46 21.51 4.05
CA TRP A 123 -3.84 21.40 2.65
C TRP A 123 -4.60 20.10 2.43
N GLN A 124 -5.65 20.15 1.62
CA GLN A 124 -6.40 18.97 1.22
C GLN A 124 -6.07 18.66 -0.23
N GLU A 125 -5.53 17.46 -0.45
CA GLU A 125 -5.23 16.98 -1.78
C GLU A 125 -6.51 16.66 -2.53
N GLU A 126 -6.68 17.32 -3.67
CA GLU A 126 -7.82 17.14 -4.55
C GLU A 126 -7.72 15.82 -5.33
N ASP A 127 -8.81 15.44 -6.01
CA ASP A 127 -8.91 14.18 -6.73
C ASP A 127 -8.06 14.13 -7.99
N TRP A 128 -7.74 15.29 -8.59
CA TRP A 128 -6.93 15.38 -9.80
C TRP A 128 -5.51 14.80 -9.62
N VAL A 129 -5.00 14.69 -8.38
CA VAL A 129 -3.70 14.07 -8.10
C VAL A 129 -3.73 12.57 -8.40
N ASP A 130 -4.79 11.86 -7.98
CA ASP A 130 -4.97 10.44 -8.28
C ASP A 130 -5.26 10.25 -9.79
N GLU A 131 -6.01 11.17 -10.40
CA GLU A 131 -6.30 11.15 -11.85
C GLU A 131 -5.02 11.33 -12.67
N GLU A 132 -4.17 12.30 -12.32
CA GLU A 132 -2.89 12.53 -12.98
C GLU A 132 -1.93 11.36 -12.76
N ALA A 133 -1.81 10.87 -11.52
CA ALA A 133 -0.94 9.73 -11.19
C ALA A 133 -1.34 8.44 -11.91
N THR A 134 -2.59 8.34 -12.37
CA THR A 134 -3.09 7.16 -13.10
C THR A 134 -3.48 7.44 -14.54
N ARG A 135 -3.25 8.66 -15.06
CA ARG A 135 -3.77 9.10 -16.37
C ARG A 135 -3.41 8.16 -17.51
N HIS A 136 -2.19 7.62 -17.48
CA HIS A 136 -1.62 6.74 -18.49
C HIS A 136 -2.03 5.27 -18.36
N ARG A 137 -2.75 4.89 -17.30
CA ARG A 137 -3.32 3.54 -17.21
C ARG A 137 -4.49 3.38 -18.16
N ALA A 138 -4.51 2.27 -18.89
CA ALA A 138 -5.72 1.79 -19.54
C ALA A 138 -6.73 1.28 -18.51
N ASP A 139 -7.98 1.07 -18.94
CA ASP A 139 -9.05 0.68 -18.03
C ASP A 139 -8.83 -0.71 -17.43
N ASP A 140 -8.37 -1.67 -18.23
CA ASP A 140 -8.24 -3.10 -17.84
C ASP A 140 -6.81 -3.56 -17.55
N ASP A 141 -5.80 -2.69 -17.67
CA ASP A 141 -4.40 -3.01 -17.37
C ASP A 141 -4.09 -2.98 -15.88
#